data_AF-A0A835YXF0-F1
#
_entry.id   AF-A0A835YXF0-F1
#
_cell.length_a   1.000
_cell.length_b   1.000
_cell.length_c   1.000
_cell.angle_alpha   90.00
_cell.angle_beta   90.00
_cell.angle_gamma   90.00
#
_symmetry.space_group_name_H-M   'P 1'
#
loop_
_entity.id
_entity.type
_entity.pdbx_description
1 polymer ?
#
loop_
_entity_poly.entity_id
_entity_poly.type
_entity_poly.pdbx_seq_one_letter_code
_entity_poly.pdbx_strand_id
1 'polypeptide(L)'
;NSICSMDALRAGGPGWFADALQINVDLATDQKVRDDPALSVVAPDLFKPWVPLVDASHSIKGTITLQAPHGRRVWITSLSVTLEEHLALLDTVGSALLSTATISVAGGRYVEGTCTLDFILTMDDLAGMGEGGLREGYIGDMLAVRHLLTVTAARPWYTFNLEHTVPLAVQRVSPPPAGSATTQGPQNEEGGPNTVMLIPDCNGRAEFTFERDTLALDGTVEGTVELKELSAAIAAAHVMIIRTEMLSGSMFETVIGEHTILGLSTPEGLANRAIPKHAANGLMDDQDFVACPFVEFRHPHVCVTEQEGCQTLPVKGNATIAVRFSLAGMPLTPTMRYVGAEAPPSGTPPKEGEKHQGGDEDGEDGVVGVRYFMRLVLEGQESAWEPAPTYWNTHEIFLYRSR
;
A
#
# COMPACT_ATOMS: atom_id res chain seq x y z
N ASN A 1 -23.70 -7.30 -19.03
CA ASN A 1 -24.45 -8.58 -19.02
C ASN A 1 -24.47 -9.27 -17.65
N SER A 2 -24.11 -8.60 -16.56
CA SER A 2 -24.33 -9.07 -15.20
C SER A 2 -25.76 -8.71 -14.76
N ILE A 3 -26.64 -9.69 -14.61
CA ILE A 3 -28.00 -9.48 -14.08
C ILE A 3 -28.02 -9.94 -12.63
N CYS A 4 -28.23 -8.95 -11.75
CA CYS A 4 -28.86 -8.96 -10.44
C CYS A 4 -28.31 -9.90 -9.34
N SER A 5 -28.12 -9.31 -8.15
CA SER A 5 -27.95 -10.03 -6.90
C SER A 5 -29.06 -11.09 -6.73
N MET A 6 -28.71 -12.24 -6.16
CA MET A 6 -29.59 -13.40 -5.98
C MET A 6 -30.90 -13.06 -5.23
N ASP A 7 -30.92 -11.98 -4.47
CA ASP A 7 -32.09 -11.56 -3.69
C ASP A 7 -33.21 -10.99 -4.57
N ALA A 8 -32.88 -10.34 -5.70
CA ALA A 8 -33.87 -9.86 -6.66
C ALA A 8 -34.52 -11.00 -7.48
N LEU A 9 -33.84 -12.16 -7.57
CA LEU A 9 -34.27 -13.29 -8.40
C LEU A 9 -35.38 -14.15 -7.75
N ARG A 10 -35.58 -14.04 -6.43
CA ARG A 10 -36.63 -14.78 -5.72
C ARG A 10 -38.05 -14.24 -5.97
N ALA A 11 -38.20 -13.09 -6.64
CA ALA A 11 -39.48 -12.39 -6.79
C ALA A 11 -40.32 -12.75 -8.04
N GLY A 12 -39.91 -13.73 -8.86
CA GLY A 12 -40.77 -14.25 -9.96
C GLY A 12 -40.22 -14.10 -11.38
N GLY A 13 -38.93 -14.33 -11.60
CA GLY A 13 -38.36 -14.44 -12.94
C GLY A 13 -38.78 -15.73 -13.69
N PRO A 14 -38.56 -15.81 -15.02
CA PRO A 14 -38.83 -17.01 -15.82
C PRO A 14 -38.21 -18.28 -15.20
N GLY A 15 -38.89 -19.42 -15.33
CA GLY A 15 -38.64 -20.65 -14.54
C GLY A 15 -37.22 -21.25 -14.58
N TRP A 16 -36.34 -20.77 -15.45
CA TRP A 16 -34.91 -21.10 -15.44
C TRP A 16 -34.13 -20.41 -14.30
N PHE A 17 -34.71 -19.41 -13.63
CA PHE A 17 -34.12 -18.83 -12.41
C PHE A 17 -34.17 -19.77 -11.20
N ALA A 18 -35.10 -20.74 -11.19
CA ALA A 18 -35.13 -21.81 -10.18
C ALA A 18 -34.03 -22.88 -10.40
N ASP A 19 -33.28 -22.81 -11.51
CA ASP A 19 -32.11 -23.64 -11.84
C ASP A 19 -30.78 -22.94 -11.51
N ALA A 20 -30.78 -21.98 -10.57
CA ALA A 20 -29.58 -21.30 -10.13
C ALA A 20 -28.69 -22.28 -9.33
N LEU A 21 -27.62 -22.74 -9.96
CA LEU A 21 -26.52 -23.43 -9.29
C LEU A 21 -25.91 -22.46 -8.28
N GLN A 22 -25.82 -22.86 -7.02
CA GLN A 22 -25.12 -22.07 -6.01
C GLN A 22 -23.62 -22.36 -6.10
N ILE A 23 -22.82 -21.30 -6.11
CA ILE A 23 -21.36 -21.38 -6.05
C ILE A 23 -20.94 -20.83 -4.69
N ASN A 24 -20.19 -21.63 -3.94
CA ASN A 24 -19.50 -21.19 -2.73
C ASN A 24 -18.00 -21.42 -2.90
N VAL A 25 -17.19 -20.53 -2.34
CA VAL A 25 -15.73 -20.59 -2.45
C VAL A 25 -15.13 -20.48 -1.06
N ASP A 26 -14.37 -21.50 -0.68
CA ASP A 26 -13.66 -21.58 0.59
C ASP A 26 -12.15 -21.51 0.30
N LEU A 27 -11.51 -20.42 0.70
CA LEU A 27 -10.06 -20.25 0.56
C LEU A 27 -9.32 -21.02 1.64
N ALA A 28 -8.14 -21.56 1.32
CA ALA A 28 -7.29 -22.29 2.24
C ALA A 28 -6.51 -21.35 3.19
N THR A 29 -7.25 -20.51 3.93
CA THR A 29 -6.74 -19.59 4.94
C THR A 29 -7.77 -19.40 6.05
N ASP A 30 -7.28 -19.32 7.29
CA ASP A 30 -8.07 -18.91 8.46
C ASP A 30 -7.91 -17.42 8.78
N GLN A 31 -6.93 -16.76 8.18
CA GLN A 31 -6.61 -15.36 8.39
C GLN A 31 -7.61 -14.45 7.69
N LYS A 32 -7.95 -13.34 8.36
CA LYS A 32 -8.84 -12.30 7.83
C LYS A 32 -8.30 -10.93 8.18
N VAL A 33 -8.50 -9.98 7.27
CA VAL A 33 -8.19 -8.57 7.47
C VAL A 33 -9.47 -7.76 7.36
N ARG A 34 -9.53 -6.67 8.13
CA ARG A 34 -10.66 -5.75 8.08
C ARG A 34 -10.59 -4.95 6.79
N ASP A 35 -11.70 -4.90 6.07
CA ASP A 35 -11.83 -4.10 4.85
C ASP A 35 -12.54 -2.77 5.13
N ASP A 36 -12.33 -1.80 4.24
CA ASP A 36 -12.92 -0.47 4.29
C ASP A 36 -13.97 -0.32 3.17
N PRO A 37 -15.24 -0.02 3.50
CA PRO A 37 -16.29 0.12 2.49
C PRO A 37 -16.05 1.27 1.50
N ALA A 38 -15.33 2.33 1.89
CA ALA A 38 -15.03 3.44 0.99
C ALA A 38 -14.05 3.04 -0.12
N LEU A 39 -13.28 1.98 0.09
CA LEU A 39 -12.20 1.52 -0.79
C LEU A 39 -12.42 0.10 -1.29
N SER A 40 -13.65 -0.40 -1.15
CA SER A 40 -14.06 -1.72 -1.60
C SER A 40 -14.25 -1.73 -3.12
N VAL A 41 -13.65 -2.73 -3.78
CA VAL A 41 -13.88 -3.00 -5.21
C VAL A 41 -15.19 -3.74 -5.47
N VAL A 42 -15.83 -4.27 -4.42
CA VAL A 42 -17.17 -4.86 -4.53
C VAL A 42 -18.23 -3.81 -4.23
N ALA A 43 -19.39 -3.96 -4.88
CA ALA A 43 -20.54 -3.12 -4.64
C ALA A 43 -20.94 -3.13 -3.14
N PRO A 44 -21.50 -2.03 -2.61
CA PRO A 44 -21.80 -1.90 -1.17
C PRO A 44 -22.69 -3.01 -0.60
N ASP A 45 -23.55 -3.62 -1.41
CA ASP A 45 -24.43 -4.73 -1.03
C ASP A 45 -23.70 -6.07 -0.89
N LEU A 46 -22.54 -6.22 -1.54
CA LEU A 46 -21.66 -7.39 -1.46
C LEU A 46 -20.50 -7.20 -0.47
N PHE A 47 -20.37 -6.00 0.09
CA PHE A 47 -19.29 -5.66 1.01
C PHE A 47 -19.34 -6.54 2.26
N LYS A 48 -18.16 -7.04 2.64
CA LYS A 48 -17.96 -7.75 3.89
C LYS A 48 -16.85 -7.02 4.66
N PRO A 49 -17.04 -6.73 5.95
CA PRO A 49 -16.04 -6.01 6.74
C PRO A 49 -14.78 -6.83 7.00
N TRP A 50 -14.80 -8.13 6.73
CA TRP A 50 -13.66 -9.04 6.89
C TRP A 50 -13.47 -9.82 5.60
N VAL A 51 -12.30 -9.67 5.00
CA VAL A 51 -11.90 -10.38 3.80
C VAL A 51 -10.82 -11.41 4.14
N PRO A 52 -10.80 -12.57 3.46
CA PRO A 52 -9.72 -13.56 3.64
C PRO A 52 -8.36 -12.95 3.29
N LEU A 53 -7.34 -13.25 4.10
CA LEU A 53 -5.95 -12.88 3.82
C LEU A 53 -5.21 -14.12 3.30
N VAL A 54 -4.68 -14.02 2.08
CA VAL A 54 -3.92 -15.12 1.45
C VAL A 54 -2.46 -14.74 1.30
N ASP A 55 -1.57 -15.70 1.54
CA ASP A 55 -0.13 -15.57 1.24
C ASP A 55 0.13 -15.99 -0.21
N ALA A 56 0.45 -15.02 -1.05
CA ALA A 56 0.76 -15.22 -2.46
C ALA A 56 2.24 -15.53 -2.72
N SER A 57 3.05 -15.79 -1.70
CA SER A 57 4.46 -16.16 -1.91
C SER A 57 4.66 -17.53 -2.56
N HIS A 58 3.62 -18.37 -2.61
CA HIS A 58 3.72 -19.72 -3.19
C HIS A 58 2.54 -20.04 -4.11
N SER A 59 1.31 -19.89 -3.62
CA SER A 59 0.10 -20.24 -4.39
C SER A 59 -1.15 -19.83 -3.62
N ILE A 60 -2.20 -19.46 -4.33
CA ILE A 60 -3.53 -19.25 -3.74
C ILE A 60 -4.35 -20.53 -3.98
N LYS A 61 -4.83 -21.15 -2.89
CA LYS A 61 -5.57 -22.41 -2.94
C LYS A 61 -6.95 -22.24 -2.34
N GLY A 62 -7.89 -23.05 -2.81
CA GLY A 62 -9.21 -23.13 -2.21
C GLY A 62 -10.04 -24.23 -2.83
N THR A 63 -11.28 -24.28 -2.38
CA THR A 63 -12.26 -25.27 -2.77
C THR A 63 -13.53 -24.57 -3.25
N ILE A 64 -14.03 -24.98 -4.41
CA ILE A 64 -15.27 -24.51 -5.01
C ILE A 64 -16.33 -25.57 -4.74
N THR A 65 -17.42 -25.16 -4.11
CA THR A 65 -18.59 -26.01 -3.90
C THR A 65 -19.73 -25.54 -4.79
N LEU A 66 -20.09 -26.36 -5.76
CA LEU A 66 -21.23 -26.18 -6.65
C LEU A 66 -22.41 -27.00 -6.13
N GLN A 67 -23.55 -26.37 -5.90
CA GLN A 67 -24.76 -27.04 -5.43
C GLN A 67 -25.91 -26.87 -6.43
N ALA A 68 -26.33 -27.98 -7.02
CA ALA A 68 -27.48 -28.02 -7.91
C ALA A 68 -28.80 -27.94 -7.10
N PRO A 69 -29.81 -27.21 -7.60
CA PRO A 69 -31.06 -27.05 -6.87
C PRO A 69 -31.91 -28.33 -6.88
N HIS A 70 -32.46 -28.70 -5.73
CA HIS A 70 -33.59 -29.62 -5.56
C HIS A 70 -33.53 -30.94 -6.35
N GLY A 71 -32.40 -31.66 -6.31
CA GLY A 71 -32.28 -32.96 -6.99
C GLY A 71 -32.28 -32.87 -8.53
N ARG A 72 -32.08 -31.67 -9.08
CA ARG A 72 -31.87 -31.47 -10.51
C ARG A 72 -30.38 -31.64 -10.86
N ARG A 73 -30.13 -31.79 -12.15
CA ARG A 73 -28.78 -31.76 -12.73
C ARG A 73 -28.58 -30.51 -13.57
N VAL A 74 -27.44 -29.85 -13.42
CA VAL A 74 -27.07 -28.65 -14.17
C VAL A 74 -25.84 -28.94 -15.01
N TRP A 75 -25.91 -28.71 -16.33
CA TRP A 75 -24.73 -28.81 -17.18
C TRP A 75 -23.92 -27.51 -17.13
N ILE A 76 -22.61 -27.63 -16.89
CA ILE A 76 -21.65 -26.55 -17.02
C ILE A 76 -20.67 -26.88 -18.16
N THR A 77 -20.39 -25.89 -19.00
CA THR A 77 -19.46 -25.99 -20.12
C THR A 77 -18.02 -25.84 -19.65
N SER A 78 -17.78 -24.90 -18.73
CA SER A 78 -16.49 -24.71 -18.07
C SER A 78 -16.67 -24.15 -16.67
N LEU A 79 -15.66 -24.37 -15.83
CA LEU A 79 -15.48 -23.74 -14.54
C LEU A 79 -14.09 -23.14 -14.52
N SER A 80 -14.00 -21.84 -14.28
CA SER A 80 -12.74 -21.11 -14.18
C SER A 80 -12.68 -20.29 -12.90
N VAL A 81 -11.46 -20.01 -12.48
CA VAL A 81 -11.14 -19.09 -11.39
C VAL A 81 -10.29 -17.98 -11.99
N THR A 82 -10.72 -16.75 -11.78
CA THR A 82 -10.04 -15.55 -12.24
C THR A 82 -9.68 -14.71 -11.01
N LEU A 83 -8.40 -14.41 -10.86
CA LEU A 83 -7.90 -13.43 -9.91
C LEU A 83 -7.65 -12.12 -10.65
N GLU A 84 -8.23 -11.05 -10.15
CA GLU A 84 -8.06 -9.71 -10.68
C GLU A 84 -7.39 -8.83 -9.62
N GLU A 85 -6.48 -7.99 -10.05
CA GLU A 85 -5.85 -6.96 -9.25
C GLU A 85 -6.33 -5.59 -9.75
N HIS A 86 -6.74 -4.75 -8.82
CA HIS A 86 -7.41 -3.49 -9.07
C HIS A 86 -6.71 -2.36 -8.32
N LEU A 87 -6.48 -1.24 -9.01
CA LEU A 87 -6.06 0.03 -8.42
C LEU A 87 -7.28 0.92 -8.25
N ALA A 88 -7.69 1.19 -7.02
CA ALA A 88 -8.71 2.19 -6.70
C ALA A 88 -8.02 3.50 -6.27
N LEU A 89 -8.55 4.64 -6.71
CA LEU A 89 -8.12 5.96 -6.26
C LEU A 89 -9.25 6.56 -5.41
N LEU A 90 -8.90 7.27 -4.34
CA LEU A 90 -9.87 7.75 -3.35
C LEU A 90 -10.92 8.72 -3.94
N ASP A 91 -10.56 9.46 -4.98
CA ASP A 91 -11.43 10.46 -5.59
C ASP A 91 -12.10 10.00 -6.90
N THR A 92 -11.88 8.74 -7.32
CA THR A 92 -12.47 8.23 -8.56
C THR A 92 -13.56 7.20 -8.28
N VAL A 93 -14.68 7.32 -8.99
CA VAL A 93 -15.72 6.28 -9.00
C VAL A 93 -15.22 5.13 -9.87
N GLY A 94 -14.51 4.19 -9.26
CA GLY A 94 -14.11 2.94 -9.89
C GLY A 94 -12.68 2.52 -9.58
N SER A 95 -12.30 1.37 -10.10
CA SER A 95 -10.94 0.85 -10.06
C SER A 95 -10.44 0.55 -11.47
N ALA A 96 -9.15 0.75 -11.69
CA ALA A 96 -8.46 0.28 -12.88
C ALA A 96 -8.01 -1.16 -12.67
N LEU A 97 -8.36 -2.06 -13.61
CA LEU A 97 -7.81 -3.41 -13.63
C LEU A 97 -6.32 -3.32 -13.98
N LEU A 98 -5.46 -3.68 -13.04
CA LEU A 98 -4.01 -3.70 -13.23
C LEU A 98 -3.56 -4.99 -13.91
N SER A 99 -4.08 -6.13 -13.44
CA SER A 99 -3.67 -7.43 -13.92
C SER A 99 -4.72 -8.50 -13.66
N THR A 100 -4.65 -9.60 -14.43
CA THR A 100 -5.55 -10.74 -14.27
C THR A 100 -4.81 -12.06 -14.50
N ALA A 101 -5.18 -13.08 -13.71
CA ALA A 101 -4.75 -14.45 -13.90
C ALA A 101 -5.98 -15.36 -13.91
N THR A 102 -6.09 -16.25 -14.89
CA THR A 102 -7.24 -17.15 -15.03
C THR A 102 -6.79 -18.59 -15.21
N ILE A 103 -7.37 -19.50 -14.43
CA ILE A 103 -7.16 -20.94 -14.56
C ILE A 103 -8.48 -21.66 -14.88
N SER A 104 -8.38 -22.77 -15.63
CA SER A 104 -9.49 -23.69 -15.84
C SER A 104 -9.47 -24.77 -14.77
N VAL A 105 -10.57 -24.93 -14.04
CA VAL A 105 -10.72 -25.93 -12.98
C VAL A 105 -11.40 -27.20 -13.51
N ALA A 106 -12.44 -27.03 -14.32
CA ALA A 106 -13.17 -28.15 -14.90
C ALA A 106 -13.84 -27.75 -16.23
N GLY A 107 -14.17 -28.74 -17.05
CA GLY A 107 -14.90 -28.55 -18.30
C GLY A 107 -15.95 -29.65 -18.51
N GLY A 108 -17.05 -29.29 -19.17
CA GLY A 108 -18.07 -30.20 -19.71
C GLY A 108 -18.57 -31.25 -18.74
N ARG A 109 -19.39 -30.86 -17.74
CA ARG A 109 -19.95 -31.82 -16.77
C ARG A 109 -21.35 -31.47 -16.28
N TYR A 110 -22.07 -32.50 -15.85
CA TYR A 110 -23.27 -32.34 -15.03
C TYR A 110 -22.87 -32.18 -13.56
N VAL A 111 -23.50 -31.23 -12.87
CA VAL A 111 -23.53 -31.11 -11.43
C VAL A 111 -24.87 -31.64 -10.94
N GLU A 112 -24.86 -32.70 -10.14
CA GLU A 112 -26.03 -33.29 -9.51
C GLU A 112 -25.79 -33.33 -8.00
N GLY A 113 -26.71 -32.76 -7.23
CA GLY A 113 -26.48 -32.53 -5.80
C GLY A 113 -25.32 -31.55 -5.55
N THR A 114 -24.34 -31.96 -4.74
CA THR A 114 -23.17 -31.14 -4.40
C THR A 114 -21.93 -31.68 -5.10
N CYS A 115 -21.18 -30.80 -5.75
CA CYS A 115 -19.90 -31.09 -6.39
C CYS A 115 -18.85 -30.16 -5.81
N THR A 116 -17.73 -30.74 -5.35
CA THR A 116 -16.64 -30.01 -4.71
C THR A 116 -15.39 -30.18 -5.55
N LEU A 117 -14.71 -29.07 -5.85
CA LEU A 117 -13.54 -29.02 -6.74
C LEU A 117 -12.48 -28.12 -6.15
N ASP A 118 -11.26 -28.63 -6.02
CA ASP A 118 -10.13 -27.82 -5.58
C ASP A 118 -9.54 -27.01 -6.73
N PHE A 119 -9.00 -25.85 -6.41
CA PHE A 119 -8.22 -25.04 -7.34
C PHE A 119 -6.91 -24.57 -6.70
N ILE A 120 -5.90 -24.35 -7.55
CA ILE A 120 -4.59 -23.87 -7.16
C ILE A 120 -4.14 -22.86 -8.23
N LEU A 121 -4.00 -21.60 -7.84
CA LEU A 121 -3.30 -20.57 -8.63
C LEU A 121 -1.83 -20.61 -8.24
N THR A 122 -0.96 -21.03 -9.15
CA THR A 122 0.49 -21.14 -8.95
C THR A 122 1.22 -19.83 -9.28
N MET A 123 2.48 -19.70 -8.86
CA MET A 123 3.29 -18.53 -9.25
C MET A 123 3.44 -18.36 -10.75
N ASP A 124 3.43 -19.45 -11.53
CA ASP A 124 3.51 -19.37 -12.99
C ASP A 124 2.24 -18.76 -13.59
N ASP A 125 1.07 -19.09 -13.01
CA ASP A 125 -0.20 -18.47 -13.37
C ASP A 125 -0.21 -16.97 -13.02
N LEU A 126 0.43 -16.61 -11.91
CA LEU A 126 0.55 -15.22 -11.43
C LEU A 126 1.68 -14.44 -12.13
N ALA A 127 2.66 -15.11 -12.72
CA ALA A 127 3.77 -14.47 -13.44
C ALA A 127 3.28 -13.72 -14.68
N GLY A 128 2.13 -14.13 -15.24
CA GLY A 128 1.45 -13.41 -16.32
C GLY A 128 0.88 -12.04 -15.92
N MET A 129 0.87 -11.68 -14.63
CA MET A 129 0.30 -10.43 -14.12
C MET A 129 1.24 -9.21 -14.27
N GLY A 130 2.38 -9.36 -14.97
CA GLY A 130 3.29 -8.27 -15.34
C GLY A 130 4.67 -8.38 -14.68
N GLU A 131 5.56 -7.42 -14.99
CA GLU A 131 6.87 -7.29 -14.36
C GLU A 131 6.70 -7.02 -12.86
N GLY A 132 6.76 -8.08 -12.05
CA GLY A 132 6.63 -8.02 -10.59
C GLY A 132 5.74 -9.10 -9.96
N GLY A 133 4.88 -9.74 -10.78
CA GLY A 133 3.87 -10.69 -10.31
C GLY A 133 2.73 -10.03 -9.52
N LEU A 134 1.93 -10.84 -8.83
CA LEU A 134 0.84 -10.38 -7.98
C LEU A 134 1.37 -9.51 -6.83
N ARG A 135 0.78 -8.33 -6.63
CA ARG A 135 1.22 -7.37 -5.63
C ARG A 135 0.51 -7.60 -4.29
N GLU A 136 1.06 -7.05 -3.22
CA GLU A 136 0.35 -7.05 -1.95
C GLU A 136 -0.86 -6.12 -2.01
N GLY A 137 -1.89 -6.47 -1.25
CA GLY A 137 -3.01 -5.56 -1.01
C GLY A 137 -2.52 -4.33 -0.25
N TYR A 138 -3.00 -3.16 -0.66
CA TYR A 138 -2.63 -1.88 -0.07
C TYR A 138 -3.84 -1.00 0.13
N ILE A 139 -3.85 -0.24 1.21
CA ILE A 139 -4.88 0.76 1.53
C ILE A 139 -4.16 2.00 2.05
N GLY A 140 -4.18 3.06 1.24
CA GLY A 140 -3.51 4.33 1.51
C GLY A 140 -4.45 5.52 1.61
N ASP A 141 -3.85 6.70 1.58
CA ASP A 141 -4.53 8.01 1.65
C ASP A 141 -4.92 8.56 0.27
N MET A 142 -4.33 8.06 -0.81
CA MET A 142 -4.68 8.41 -2.20
C MET A 142 -5.10 7.21 -3.03
N LEU A 143 -4.51 6.04 -2.75
CA LEU A 143 -4.69 4.84 -3.56
C LEU A 143 -4.86 3.57 -2.73
N ALA A 144 -5.52 2.57 -3.32
CA ALA A 144 -5.63 1.24 -2.77
C ALA A 144 -5.39 0.19 -3.87
N VAL A 145 -4.68 -0.88 -3.52
CA VAL A 145 -4.49 -2.06 -4.39
C VAL A 145 -5.28 -3.22 -3.80
N ARG A 146 -6.24 -3.71 -4.58
CA ARG A 146 -7.27 -4.64 -4.14
C ARG A 146 -7.32 -5.86 -5.05
N HIS A 147 -7.80 -6.96 -4.50
CA HIS A 147 -7.85 -8.23 -5.22
C HIS A 147 -9.24 -8.82 -5.19
N LEU A 148 -9.62 -9.39 -6.32
CA LEU A 148 -10.92 -9.97 -6.54
C LEU A 148 -10.77 -11.36 -7.12
N LEU A 149 -11.32 -12.37 -6.44
CA LEU A 149 -11.38 -13.73 -6.95
C LEU A 149 -12.78 -14.02 -7.46
N THR A 150 -12.90 -14.24 -8.76
CA THR A 150 -14.16 -14.56 -9.42
C THR A 150 -14.15 -16.00 -9.91
N VAL A 151 -15.15 -16.77 -9.48
CA VAL A 151 -15.40 -18.13 -9.98
C VAL A 151 -16.53 -18.08 -10.98
N THR A 152 -16.24 -18.48 -12.21
CA THR A 152 -17.20 -18.46 -13.32
C THR A 152 -17.54 -19.88 -13.75
N ALA A 153 -18.79 -20.28 -13.55
CA ALA A 153 -19.36 -21.49 -14.13
C ALA A 153 -20.09 -21.13 -15.43
N ALA A 154 -19.41 -21.32 -16.56
CA ALA A 154 -19.99 -21.07 -17.87
C ALA A 154 -21.03 -22.14 -18.20
N ARG A 155 -22.15 -21.72 -18.78
CA ARG A 155 -23.25 -22.61 -19.18
C ARG A 155 -23.48 -22.52 -20.70
N PRO A 156 -24.28 -23.40 -21.30
CA PRO A 156 -24.61 -23.30 -22.73
C PRO A 156 -25.19 -21.93 -23.10
N TRP A 157 -25.00 -21.54 -24.36
CA TRP A 157 -25.33 -20.21 -24.91
C TRP A 157 -26.79 -19.75 -24.72
N TYR A 158 -27.72 -20.67 -24.48
CA TYR A 158 -29.13 -20.36 -24.20
C TYR A 158 -29.40 -20.06 -22.72
N THR A 159 -28.34 -20.00 -21.90
CA THR A 159 -28.37 -19.63 -20.48
C THR A 159 -27.28 -18.60 -20.18
N PHE A 160 -27.17 -18.15 -18.93
CA PHE A 160 -26.22 -17.16 -18.45
C PHE A 160 -25.08 -17.84 -17.67
N ASN A 161 -23.92 -17.18 -17.64
CA ASN A 161 -22.83 -17.59 -16.76
C ASN A 161 -23.22 -17.33 -15.32
N LEU A 162 -22.76 -18.20 -14.43
CA LEU A 162 -22.90 -18.01 -13.00
C LEU A 162 -21.55 -17.58 -12.46
N GLU A 163 -21.55 -16.45 -11.77
CA GLU A 163 -20.35 -15.85 -11.23
C GLU A 163 -20.50 -15.72 -9.72
N HIS A 164 -19.44 -16.05 -9.00
CA HIS A 164 -19.33 -15.79 -7.57
C HIS A 164 -18.00 -15.11 -7.30
N THR A 165 -18.09 -13.98 -6.62
CA THR A 165 -16.97 -13.07 -6.43
C THR A 165 -16.64 -12.98 -4.95
N VAL A 166 -15.36 -13.14 -4.63
CA VAL A 166 -14.82 -13.07 -3.28
C VAL A 166 -13.72 -12.00 -3.25
N PRO A 167 -13.94 -10.86 -2.57
CA PRO A 167 -12.85 -9.93 -2.29
C PRO A 167 -11.87 -10.59 -1.32
N LEU A 168 -10.57 -10.39 -1.54
CA LEU A 168 -9.53 -10.93 -0.66
C LEU A 168 -8.37 -9.93 -0.52
N ALA A 169 -7.66 -10.04 0.60
CA ALA A 169 -6.39 -9.36 0.83
C ALA A 169 -5.25 -10.32 0.46
N VAL A 170 -4.24 -9.79 -0.23
CA VAL A 170 -3.03 -10.53 -0.59
C VAL A 170 -1.87 -9.98 0.24
N GLN A 171 -1.10 -10.88 0.84
CA GLN A 171 0.23 -10.56 1.36
C GLN A 171 1.26 -11.43 0.67
N ARG A 172 2.52 -11.01 0.73
CA ARG A 172 3.66 -11.68 0.15
C ARG A 172 4.80 -11.68 1.15
N VAL A 173 4.92 -12.79 1.85
CA VAL A 173 6.06 -12.99 2.74
C VAL A 173 7.32 -13.22 1.93
N SER A 174 8.28 -12.30 2.02
CA SER A 174 9.51 -12.32 1.22
C SER A 174 10.74 -12.49 2.11
N PRO A 175 11.77 -13.23 1.66
CA PRO A 175 13.07 -13.17 2.31
C PRO A 175 13.64 -11.74 2.15
N PRO A 176 14.61 -11.35 3.00
CA PRO A 176 15.31 -10.09 2.82
C PRO A 176 15.86 -9.98 1.38
N PRO A 177 15.69 -8.83 0.70
CA PRO A 177 16.27 -8.58 -0.62
C PRO A 177 17.74 -8.98 -0.70
N ALA A 178 18.11 -9.67 -1.78
CA ALA A 178 19.50 -10.07 -2.03
C ALA A 178 20.37 -8.81 -2.18
N GLY A 179 21.29 -8.60 -1.23
CA GLY A 179 22.11 -7.37 -1.15
C GLY A 179 21.95 -6.60 0.17
N SER A 180 20.85 -6.80 0.90
CA SER A 180 20.60 -6.20 2.22
C SER A 180 21.57 -6.66 3.34
N ALA A 181 22.45 -7.61 3.04
CA ALA A 181 23.41 -8.18 3.97
C ALA A 181 24.77 -7.46 3.97
N THR A 182 24.93 -6.35 3.23
CA THR A 182 26.15 -5.55 3.37
C THR A 182 26.16 -4.91 4.75
N THR A 183 27.09 -5.34 5.61
CA THR A 183 27.40 -4.74 6.92
C THR A 183 27.88 -3.29 6.82
N GLN A 184 28.14 -2.80 5.60
CA GLN A 184 28.33 -1.38 5.36
C GLN A 184 26.94 -0.80 5.15
N GLY A 185 26.49 -0.01 6.13
CA GLY A 185 25.28 0.80 6.01
C GLY A 185 25.35 1.64 4.74
N PRO A 186 24.20 2.16 4.28
CA PRO A 186 24.14 2.80 2.98
C PRO A 186 25.13 3.98 2.97
N GLN A 187 25.95 4.07 1.93
CA GLN A 187 27.01 5.08 1.76
C GLN A 187 26.58 6.08 0.70
N ASN A 188 26.91 7.36 0.91
CA ASN A 188 26.65 8.37 -0.11
C ASN A 188 27.60 8.12 -1.32
N GLU A 189 27.40 8.83 -2.42
CA GLU A 189 28.26 8.71 -3.62
C GLU A 189 29.75 8.96 -3.33
N GLU A 190 30.07 9.58 -2.18
CA GLU A 190 31.42 9.90 -1.73
C GLU A 190 32.01 8.89 -0.71
N GLY A 191 31.29 7.81 -0.38
CA GLY A 191 31.73 6.78 0.57
C GLY A 191 31.70 7.20 2.05
N GLY A 192 31.09 8.34 2.37
CA GLY A 192 30.88 8.87 3.72
C GLY A 192 29.54 8.44 4.34
N PRO A 193 29.26 8.86 5.60
CA PRO A 193 27.96 8.62 6.21
C PRO A 193 26.86 9.21 5.33
N ASN A 194 25.78 8.45 5.17
CA ASN A 194 24.76 8.67 4.14
C ASN A 194 23.98 9.97 4.24
N THR A 195 24.21 10.76 5.27
CA THR A 195 23.30 11.78 5.74
C THR A 195 24.07 12.81 6.54
N VAL A 196 24.43 13.93 5.92
CA VAL A 196 24.97 15.10 6.61
C VAL A 196 23.99 16.25 6.41
N MET A 197 23.33 16.66 7.48
CA MET A 197 22.44 17.81 7.52
C MET A 197 23.21 18.98 8.14
N LEU A 198 23.49 20.01 7.33
CA LEU A 198 23.98 21.28 7.87
C LEU A 198 22.84 21.96 8.62
N ILE A 199 23.16 22.58 9.75
CA ILE A 199 22.21 23.29 10.61
C ILE A 199 22.66 24.76 10.62
N PRO A 200 22.21 25.58 9.64
CA PRO A 200 22.73 26.93 9.46
C PRO A 200 22.56 27.79 10.72
N ASP A 201 21.40 27.69 11.36
CA ASP A 201 21.04 28.48 12.55
C ASP A 201 21.88 28.13 13.78
N CYS A 202 22.44 26.92 13.81
CA CYS A 202 23.31 26.45 14.89
C CYS A 202 24.78 26.38 14.48
N ASN A 203 25.15 26.86 13.29
CA ASN A 203 26.50 26.77 12.72
C ASN A 203 27.19 25.41 12.96
N GLY A 204 26.42 24.33 12.80
CA GLY A 204 26.87 22.96 13.06
C GLY A 204 26.29 21.99 12.04
N ARG A 205 26.43 20.69 12.31
CA ARG A 205 25.87 19.64 11.47
C ARG A 205 25.33 18.48 12.29
N ALA A 206 24.33 17.80 11.75
CA ALA A 206 23.84 16.52 12.24
C ALA A 206 24.15 15.43 11.22
N GLU A 207 24.58 14.27 11.70
CA GLU A 207 24.81 13.08 10.89
C GLU A 207 23.95 11.95 11.42
N PHE A 208 23.12 11.34 10.58
CA PHE A 208 22.30 10.18 10.97
C PHE A 208 22.76 8.94 10.23
N THR A 209 23.25 7.96 10.97
CA THR A 209 23.72 6.68 10.41
C THR A 209 22.87 5.56 10.96
N PHE A 210 22.37 4.68 10.09
CA PHE A 210 21.61 3.51 10.48
C PHE A 210 22.13 2.28 9.73
N GLU A 211 21.91 1.09 10.29
CA GLU A 211 22.61 -0.11 9.81
C GLU A 211 22.18 -0.57 8.42
N ARG A 212 20.88 -0.46 8.08
CA ARG A 212 20.29 -1.04 6.86
C ARG A 212 19.16 -0.17 6.34
N ASP A 213 19.11 0.01 5.02
CA ASP A 213 17.98 0.62 4.31
C ASP A 213 16.79 -0.33 4.12
N THR A 214 17.02 -1.62 4.28
CA THR A 214 16.04 -2.66 4.03
C THR A 214 15.59 -3.28 5.35
N LEU A 215 14.33 -3.04 5.72
CA LEU A 215 13.82 -3.31 7.06
C LEU A 215 12.58 -4.20 7.00
N ALA A 216 12.51 -5.18 7.92
CA ALA A 216 11.32 -5.99 8.07
C ALA A 216 10.20 -5.15 8.73
N LEU A 217 8.93 -5.36 8.35
CA LEU A 217 7.79 -4.63 8.93
C LEU A 217 7.64 -4.83 10.46
N ASP A 218 8.13 -5.95 10.98
CA ASP A 218 8.19 -6.29 12.40
C ASP A 218 9.57 -6.03 13.01
N GLY A 219 10.47 -5.41 12.25
CA GLY A 219 11.85 -5.14 12.63
C GLY A 219 12.00 -3.94 13.57
N THR A 220 13.26 -3.59 13.83
CA THR A 220 13.65 -2.41 14.60
C THR A 220 14.59 -1.57 13.77
N VAL A 221 14.41 -0.26 13.80
CA VAL A 221 15.36 0.70 13.24
C VAL A 221 16.40 0.98 14.31
N GLU A 222 17.67 0.74 13.99
CA GLU A 222 18.81 1.02 14.86
C GLU A 222 19.80 1.94 14.15
N GLY A 223 20.20 3.01 14.83
CA GLY A 223 21.08 4.02 14.27
C GLY A 223 21.67 4.95 15.32
N THR A 224 22.42 5.94 14.85
CA THR A 224 23.11 6.95 15.66
C THR A 224 22.97 8.31 15.00
N VAL A 225 22.56 9.31 15.79
CA VAL A 225 22.58 10.72 15.41
C VAL A 225 23.78 11.39 16.07
N GLU A 226 24.70 11.91 15.26
CA GLU A 226 25.85 12.69 15.71
C GLU A 226 25.62 14.17 15.43
N LEU A 227 25.49 14.96 16.49
CA LEU A 227 25.47 16.42 16.43
C LEU A 227 26.90 16.93 16.60
N LYS A 228 27.39 17.74 15.67
CA LYS A 228 28.76 18.28 15.66
C LYS A 228 28.73 19.79 15.55
N GLU A 229 29.58 20.43 16.34
CA GLU A 229 29.91 21.85 16.24
C GLU A 229 28.73 22.80 16.48
N LEU A 230 27.71 22.39 17.24
CA LEU A 230 26.54 23.23 17.52
C LEU A 230 26.91 24.49 18.34
N SER A 231 26.84 25.67 17.70
CA SER A 231 27.03 26.97 18.35
C SER A 231 25.81 27.45 19.13
N ALA A 232 24.61 27.04 18.70
CA ALA A 232 23.33 27.29 19.37
C ALA A 232 22.72 25.97 19.89
N ALA A 233 21.77 26.08 20.82
CA ALA A 233 21.18 24.92 21.46
C ALA A 233 19.98 24.38 20.65
N ILE A 234 19.92 23.06 20.52
CA ILE A 234 18.79 22.34 19.94
C ILE A 234 17.81 21.99 21.06
N ALA A 235 16.55 22.38 20.89
CA ALA A 235 15.46 22.11 21.83
C ALA A 235 14.86 20.72 21.63
N ALA A 236 14.73 20.27 20.39
CA ALA A 236 14.21 18.94 20.09
C ALA A 236 14.84 18.32 18.84
N ALA A 237 14.86 16.99 18.78
CA ALA A 237 15.33 16.22 17.65
C ALA A 237 14.44 14.98 17.47
N HIS A 238 13.98 14.76 16.25
CA HIS A 238 13.01 13.71 15.92
C HIS A 238 13.51 12.90 14.72
N VAL A 239 13.45 11.58 14.81
CA VAL A 239 13.54 10.70 13.65
C VAL A 239 12.14 10.22 13.31
N MET A 240 11.69 10.53 12.10
CA MET A 240 10.39 10.19 11.58
C MET A 240 10.52 9.14 10.48
N ILE A 241 9.51 8.30 10.34
CA ILE A 241 9.27 7.54 9.10
C ILE A 241 8.13 8.21 8.37
N ILE A 242 8.35 8.41 7.08
CA ILE A 242 7.42 9.06 6.17
C ILE A 242 7.04 8.05 5.11
N ARG A 243 5.73 7.82 4.98
CA ARG A 243 5.15 7.14 3.85
C ARG A 243 4.90 8.17 2.77
N THR A 244 5.34 7.88 1.57
CA THR A 244 5.06 8.67 0.38
C THR A 244 4.21 7.86 -0.58
N GLU A 245 3.03 8.35 -0.90
CA GLU A 245 2.22 7.84 -2.00
C GLU A 245 2.46 8.69 -3.25
N MET A 246 2.78 8.03 -4.37
CA MET A 246 3.03 8.68 -5.65
C MET A 246 1.93 8.27 -6.62
N LEU A 247 1.38 9.24 -7.36
CA LEU A 247 0.33 9.05 -8.36
C LEU A 247 0.51 10.06 -9.48
N SER A 248 1.03 9.63 -10.64
CA SER A 248 1.05 10.42 -11.89
C SER A 248 1.52 11.87 -11.71
N GLY A 249 2.71 12.06 -11.12
CA GLY A 249 3.30 13.38 -10.86
C GLY A 249 2.85 14.05 -9.55
N SER A 250 1.80 13.52 -8.91
CA SER A 250 1.39 13.92 -7.56
C SER A 250 2.10 13.06 -6.51
N MET A 251 2.38 13.67 -5.35
CA MET A 251 3.06 13.03 -4.23
C MET A 251 2.38 13.46 -2.93
N PHE A 252 2.03 12.50 -2.09
CA PHE A 252 1.46 12.72 -0.77
C PHE A 252 2.35 12.12 0.30
N GLU A 253 2.72 12.90 1.31
CA GLU A 253 3.59 12.47 2.41
C GLU A 253 2.81 12.39 3.71
N THR A 254 2.92 11.25 4.39
CA THR A 254 2.29 10.98 5.69
C THR A 254 3.34 10.54 6.68
N VAL A 255 3.41 11.19 7.84
CA VAL A 255 4.25 10.72 8.95
C VAL A 255 3.55 9.53 9.59
N ILE A 256 4.19 8.36 9.52
CA ILE A 256 3.64 7.08 10.02
C ILE A 256 4.27 6.62 11.33
N GLY A 257 5.44 7.16 11.66
CA GLY A 257 6.13 6.90 12.91
C GLY A 257 7.03 8.07 13.28
N GLU A 258 7.13 8.36 14.57
CA GLU A 258 7.97 9.43 15.10
C GLU A 258 8.67 8.94 16.38
N HIS A 259 9.97 9.14 16.44
CA HIS A 259 10.79 8.88 17.61
C HIS A 259 11.50 10.16 18.02
N THR A 260 11.11 10.71 19.18
CA THR A 260 11.75 11.89 19.78
C THR A 260 13.01 11.46 20.51
N ILE A 261 14.15 12.02 20.08
CA ILE A 261 15.49 11.70 20.55
C ILE A 261 16.00 12.76 21.53
N LEU A 262 15.58 14.01 21.33
CA LEU A 262 15.79 15.13 22.25
C LEU A 262 14.52 15.97 22.32
N GLY A 263 14.31 16.64 23.45
CA GLY A 263 13.16 17.50 23.68
C GLY A 263 11.98 16.80 24.35
N LEU A 264 11.00 17.59 24.80
CA LEU A 264 9.74 17.04 25.29
C LEU A 264 9.02 16.38 24.11
N SER A 265 8.56 15.14 24.28
CA SER A 265 7.62 14.53 23.35
C SER A 265 6.44 15.49 23.19
N THR A 266 6.19 15.98 22.00
CA THR A 266 5.01 16.82 21.74
C THR A 266 3.78 15.95 22.05
N PRO A 267 2.99 16.29 23.09
CA PRO A 267 1.89 15.43 23.51
C PRO A 267 0.85 15.26 22.39
N GLU A 268 0.76 16.28 21.51
CA GLU A 268 -0.09 16.36 20.32
C GLU A 268 0.57 17.39 19.36
N GLY A 269 0.76 17.08 18.07
CA GLY A 269 0.63 18.15 17.05
C GLY A 269 1.72 18.46 16.00
N LEU A 270 2.72 17.61 15.71
CA LEU A 270 3.53 17.78 14.48
C LEU A 270 3.12 16.88 13.31
N ALA A 271 2.50 15.72 13.59
CA ALA A 271 1.90 14.85 12.57
C ALA A 271 0.75 15.51 11.76
N ASN A 272 0.28 16.69 12.17
CA ASN A 272 -0.85 17.41 11.59
C ASN A 272 -0.48 18.48 10.56
N ARG A 273 0.81 18.73 10.31
CA ARG A 273 1.20 19.64 9.23
C ARG A 273 1.44 18.81 7.98
N ALA A 274 0.46 18.81 7.07
CA ALA A 274 0.78 18.66 5.65
C ALA A 274 1.87 19.71 5.36
N ILE A 275 3.11 19.26 5.15
CA ILE A 275 4.19 20.18 4.83
C ILE A 275 3.94 20.60 3.39
N PRO A 276 3.66 21.89 3.13
CA PRO A 276 3.44 22.34 1.77
C PRO A 276 4.71 22.05 0.99
N LYS A 277 4.59 21.29 -0.10
CA LYS A 277 5.65 21.23 -1.09
C LYS A 277 5.86 22.68 -1.52
N HIS A 278 7.04 23.25 -1.28
CA HIS A 278 7.41 24.51 -1.91
C HIS A 278 7.05 24.39 -3.39
N ALA A 279 6.24 25.32 -3.86
CA ALA A 279 5.81 25.45 -5.25
C ALA A 279 7.05 25.54 -6.15
N ALA A 280 7.59 24.38 -6.51
CA ALA A 280 8.59 24.25 -7.54
C ALA A 280 7.82 24.30 -8.86
N ASN A 281 7.72 25.53 -9.37
CA ASN A 281 7.21 25.95 -10.68
C ASN A 281 5.77 26.50 -10.63
N GLY A 282 5.68 27.81 -10.88
CA GLY A 282 4.51 28.64 -10.66
C GLY A 282 3.28 28.29 -11.50
N LEU A 283 2.16 28.91 -11.08
CA LEU A 283 0.81 28.88 -11.64
C LEU A 283 -0.03 27.66 -11.26
N MET A 284 -0.36 27.57 -9.96
CA MET A 284 -1.65 27.04 -9.53
C MET A 284 -2.39 28.20 -8.85
N ASP A 285 -3.55 28.56 -9.41
CA ASP A 285 -4.47 29.56 -8.84
C ASP A 285 -4.88 29.16 -7.41
N ASP A 286 -5.10 30.16 -6.56
CA ASP A 286 -5.57 30.09 -5.16
C ASP A 286 -6.97 29.45 -4.99
N GLN A 287 -7.25 28.28 -5.60
CA GLN A 287 -8.46 27.52 -5.35
C GLN A 287 -8.17 26.31 -4.48
N ASP A 288 -8.58 26.45 -3.22
CA ASP A 288 -8.97 25.41 -2.29
C ASP A 288 -7.99 24.23 -2.16
N PHE A 289 -6.99 24.41 -1.28
CA PHE A 289 -6.51 23.27 -0.50
C PHE A 289 -7.69 22.73 0.30
N VAL A 290 -8.39 21.75 -0.26
CA VAL A 290 -9.27 20.90 0.53
C VAL A 290 -8.35 20.10 1.43
N ALA A 291 -8.18 20.56 2.69
CA ALA A 291 -7.71 19.70 3.75
C ALA A 291 -8.57 18.44 3.69
N CYS A 292 -7.97 17.31 3.29
CA CYS A 292 -8.70 16.06 3.18
C CYS A 292 -9.30 15.76 4.57
N PRO A 293 -10.64 15.75 4.72
CA PRO A 293 -11.26 15.71 6.05
C PRO A 293 -11.18 14.34 6.73
N PHE A 294 -10.39 13.40 6.19
CA PHE A 294 -10.38 11.99 6.56
C PHE A 294 -9.09 11.49 7.20
N VAL A 295 -8.32 12.35 7.87
CA VAL A 295 -7.32 11.84 8.83
C VAL A 295 -8.02 11.49 10.15
N GLU A 296 -8.80 10.41 10.14
CA GLU A 296 -9.23 9.78 11.39
C GLU A 296 -8.01 9.04 11.96
N PHE A 297 -7.26 9.74 12.82
CA PHE A 297 -6.02 9.23 13.42
C PHE A 297 -6.28 7.99 14.26
N ARG A 298 -5.89 6.82 13.74
CA ARG A 298 -5.66 5.64 14.57
C ARG A 298 -4.22 5.65 15.06
N HIS A 299 -4.03 6.35 16.18
CA HIS A 299 -2.91 6.29 17.11
C HIS A 299 -1.50 6.59 16.56
N PRO A 300 -0.98 7.83 16.70
CA PRO A 300 0.47 8.03 16.65
C PRO A 300 1.11 7.17 17.76
N HIS A 301 1.91 6.18 17.38
CA HIS A 301 2.70 5.40 18.32
C HIS A 301 3.86 6.26 18.82
N VAL A 302 3.67 6.96 19.94
CA VAL A 302 4.74 7.65 20.67
C VAL A 302 5.52 6.59 21.44
N CYS A 303 6.67 6.18 20.92
CA CYS A 303 7.61 5.35 21.69
C CYS A 303 8.35 6.25 22.68
N VAL A 304 7.89 6.26 23.94
CA VAL A 304 8.62 6.85 25.06
C VAL A 304 9.84 5.98 25.33
N THR A 305 11.03 6.57 25.29
CA THR A 305 12.28 5.89 25.69
C THR A 305 12.11 5.34 27.11
N GLU A 306 12.40 4.05 27.32
CA GLU A 306 12.16 3.29 28.57
C GLU A 306 12.95 3.79 29.81
N GLN A 307 13.54 4.99 29.76
CA GLN A 307 14.17 5.60 30.93
C GLN A 307 13.26 6.68 31.52
N GLU A 308 12.52 6.28 32.56
CA GLU A 308 11.83 7.18 33.48
C GLU A 308 12.79 8.29 33.94
N GLY A 309 12.53 9.53 33.52
CA GLY A 309 13.23 10.71 34.02
C GLY A 309 14.28 11.33 33.09
N CYS A 310 14.22 11.10 31.78
CA CYS A 310 15.04 11.86 30.83
C CYS A 310 14.59 13.33 30.80
N GLN A 311 15.12 14.17 31.71
CA GLN A 311 15.08 15.62 31.54
C GLN A 311 15.92 15.97 30.32
N THR A 312 15.26 16.20 29.20
CA THR A 312 15.87 16.62 27.94
C THR A 312 16.35 18.06 28.07
N LEU A 313 17.57 18.22 28.57
CA LEU A 313 18.27 19.49 28.53
C LEU A 313 18.64 19.81 27.08
N PRO A 314 18.53 21.08 26.65
CA PRO A 314 18.98 21.50 25.33
C PRO A 314 20.45 21.10 25.11
N VAL A 315 20.74 20.56 23.93
CA VAL A 315 22.09 20.11 23.58
C VAL A 315 22.85 21.24 22.89
N LYS A 316 24.08 21.51 23.37
CA LYS A 316 25.04 22.45 22.77
C LYS A 316 26.40 21.77 22.63
N GLY A 317 27.12 22.04 21.53
CA GLY A 317 28.37 21.36 21.20
C GLY A 317 28.17 20.02 20.53
N ASN A 318 29.06 19.06 20.80
CA ASN A 318 29.01 17.73 20.18
C ASN A 318 28.17 16.76 21.02
N ALA A 319 27.34 15.96 20.37
CA ALA A 319 26.59 14.89 21.00
C ALA A 319 26.44 13.69 20.07
N THR A 320 26.36 12.50 20.65
CA THR A 320 26.09 11.25 19.93
C THR A 320 24.92 10.57 20.62
N ILE A 321 23.89 10.23 19.85
CA ILE A 321 22.63 9.72 20.39
C ILE A 321 22.24 8.45 19.65
N ALA A 322 22.06 7.36 20.39
CA ALA A 322 21.57 6.12 19.84
C ALA A 322 20.07 6.21 19.59
N VAL A 323 19.64 5.75 18.42
CA VAL A 323 18.24 5.70 17.99
C VAL A 323 17.84 4.24 17.89
N ARG A 324 16.75 3.88 18.58
CA ARG A 324 16.17 2.54 18.51
C ARG A 324 14.66 2.62 18.63
N PHE A 325 13.94 2.21 17.59
CA PHE A 325 12.49 2.10 17.67
C PHE A 325 11.93 0.95 16.84
N SER A 326 10.86 0.36 17.34
CA SER A 326 10.19 -0.81 16.74
C SER A 326 9.27 -0.37 15.62
N LEU A 327 9.29 -1.11 14.50
CA LEU A 327 8.32 -0.96 13.40
C LEU A 327 7.04 -1.76 13.67
N ALA A 328 7.10 -2.74 14.58
CA ALA A 328 5.94 -3.55 14.94
C ALA A 328 4.79 -2.67 15.45
N GLY A 329 3.60 -2.86 14.88
CA GLY A 329 2.39 -2.12 15.21
C GLY A 329 2.17 -0.85 14.39
N MET A 330 3.17 -0.39 13.64
CA MET A 330 2.97 0.70 12.68
C MET A 330 2.13 0.23 11.48
N PRO A 331 1.32 1.11 10.86
CA PRO A 331 0.48 0.78 9.70
C PRO A 331 1.32 0.73 8.41
N LEU A 332 2.37 -0.09 8.43
CA LEU A 332 3.33 -0.24 7.34
C LEU A 332 2.89 -1.32 6.36
N THR A 333 3.15 -1.07 5.09
CA THR A 333 3.08 -2.06 4.02
C THR A 333 4.44 -2.18 3.36
N PRO A 334 4.72 -3.25 2.62
CA PRO A 334 5.94 -3.30 1.84
C PRO A 334 6.04 -2.13 0.87
N THR A 335 7.27 -1.74 0.55
CA THR A 335 7.55 -0.73 -0.47
C THR A 335 7.04 -1.25 -1.82
N MET A 336 6.29 -0.42 -2.55
CA MET A 336 5.72 -0.76 -3.84
C MET A 336 6.10 0.29 -4.87
N ARG A 337 6.64 -0.14 -6.02
CA ARG A 337 6.91 0.73 -7.15
C ARG A 337 6.15 0.20 -8.36
N TYR A 338 5.28 1.03 -8.92
CA TYR A 338 4.57 0.74 -10.16
C TYR A 338 5.17 1.65 -11.22
N VAL A 339 5.88 1.06 -12.16
CA VAL A 339 6.24 1.73 -13.41
C VAL A 339 5.08 1.45 -14.35
N GLY A 340 4.39 2.51 -14.78
CA GLY A 340 3.13 2.39 -15.51
C GLY A 340 3.23 1.45 -16.71
N ALA A 341 2.41 0.39 -16.69
CA ALA A 341 1.61 0.12 -17.87
C ALA A 341 0.70 1.35 -18.05
N GLU A 342 0.65 1.90 -19.26
CA GLU A 342 -0.11 3.10 -19.64
C GLU A 342 -1.40 3.22 -18.81
N ALA A 343 -1.52 4.28 -18.01
CA ALA A 343 -2.76 4.55 -17.28
C ALA A 343 -3.94 4.42 -18.25
N PRO A 344 -5.05 3.76 -17.86
CA PRO A 344 -6.17 3.57 -18.77
C PRO A 344 -6.55 4.94 -19.34
N PRO A 345 -6.63 5.08 -20.67
CA PRO A 345 -6.83 6.38 -21.30
C PRO A 345 -8.07 7.00 -20.68
N SER A 346 -7.90 8.14 -20.00
CA SER A 346 -8.99 8.94 -19.45
C SER A 346 -10.00 9.11 -20.57
N GLY A 347 -11.17 8.46 -20.49
CA GLY A 347 -12.09 8.02 -21.56
C GLY A 347 -12.40 8.96 -22.74
N THR A 348 -11.39 9.49 -23.39
CA THR A 348 -11.42 10.46 -24.46
C THR A 348 -10.59 9.83 -25.58
N PRO A 349 -11.22 9.32 -26.64
CA PRO A 349 -10.48 8.72 -27.74
C PRO A 349 -9.51 9.76 -28.31
N PRO A 350 -8.24 9.38 -28.56
CA PRO A 350 -7.27 10.30 -29.13
C PRO A 350 -7.77 10.80 -30.48
N LYS A 351 -7.68 12.11 -30.71
CA LYS A 351 -8.03 12.72 -31.99
C LYS A 351 -7.04 12.19 -33.05
N GLU A 352 -7.55 11.54 -34.09
CA GLU A 352 -6.75 11.13 -35.25
C GLU A 352 -6.06 12.36 -35.86
N GLY A 353 -4.73 12.48 -35.69
CA GLY A 353 -3.93 13.48 -36.41
C GLY A 353 -2.68 14.02 -35.73
N GLU A 354 -2.48 13.84 -34.42
CA GLU A 354 -1.28 14.34 -33.75
C GLU A 354 -0.11 13.36 -33.90
N LYS A 355 0.83 13.71 -34.79
CA LYS A 355 2.13 13.06 -34.88
C LYS A 355 3.00 13.52 -33.71
N HIS A 356 3.17 12.68 -32.69
CA HIS A 356 4.18 12.90 -31.66
C HIS A 356 5.59 12.82 -32.28
N GLN A 357 6.27 13.96 -32.36
CA GLN A 357 7.71 14.03 -32.60
C GLN A 357 8.40 13.72 -31.27
N GLY A 358 9.27 12.69 -31.29
CA GLY A 358 10.01 12.22 -30.13
C GLY A 358 10.94 13.29 -29.57
N GLY A 359 10.67 13.71 -28.33
CA GLY A 359 11.68 14.19 -27.40
C GLY A 359 11.90 13.10 -26.36
N ASP A 360 13.17 12.78 -26.10
CA ASP A 360 13.61 11.97 -24.95
C ASP A 360 13.36 12.77 -23.66
N GLU A 361 12.10 13.04 -23.33
CA GLU A 361 11.71 13.49 -22.00
C GLU A 361 11.72 12.25 -21.11
N ASP A 362 12.63 12.24 -20.14
CA ASP A 362 12.77 11.21 -19.10
C ASP A 362 11.39 10.97 -18.46
N GLY A 363 10.70 9.94 -18.96
CA GLY A 363 9.31 9.62 -18.66
C GLY A 363 9.11 9.14 -17.22
N GLU A 364 9.16 10.07 -16.26
CA GLU A 364 8.59 9.88 -14.92
C GLU A 364 7.04 9.95 -14.92
N ASP A 365 6.44 10.18 -16.09
CA ASP A 365 5.00 10.22 -16.27
C ASP A 365 4.37 8.85 -16.00
N GLY A 366 3.70 8.75 -14.85
CA GLY A 366 2.85 7.60 -14.50
C GLY A 366 3.38 6.70 -13.39
N VAL A 367 4.38 7.12 -12.61
CA VAL A 367 4.78 6.35 -11.42
C VAL A 367 3.62 6.36 -10.40
N VAL A 368 3.06 5.19 -10.16
CA VAL A 368 2.21 4.91 -9.00
C VAL A 368 3.10 4.21 -7.97
N GLY A 369 2.95 4.45 -6.68
CA GLY A 369 3.88 3.83 -5.71
C GLY A 369 3.65 4.22 -4.27
N VAL A 370 4.20 3.38 -3.39
CA VAL A 370 4.31 3.62 -1.96
C VAL A 370 5.76 3.45 -1.58
N ARG A 371 6.39 4.55 -1.19
CA ARG A 371 7.80 4.62 -0.78
C ARG A 371 7.88 5.05 0.66
N TYR A 372 9.00 4.74 1.29
CA TYR A 372 9.24 5.10 2.68
C TYR A 372 10.55 5.85 2.79
N PHE A 373 10.58 6.89 3.60
CA PHE A 373 11.76 7.69 3.86
C PHE A 373 11.91 7.83 5.36
N MET A 374 13.13 7.85 5.87
CA MET A 374 13.36 8.39 7.21
C MET A 374 13.56 9.91 7.10
N ARG A 375 13.21 10.68 8.12
CA ARG A 375 13.43 12.14 8.16
C ARG A 375 13.99 12.50 9.53
N LEU A 376 15.09 13.25 9.55
CA LEU A 376 15.59 13.88 10.78
C LEU A 376 15.05 15.31 10.83
N VAL A 377 14.39 15.67 11.92
CA VAL A 377 13.87 17.02 12.18
C VAL A 377 14.55 17.56 13.43
N LEU A 378 15.09 18.77 13.35
CA LEU A 378 15.72 19.45 14.48
C LEU A 378 14.99 20.77 14.75
N GLU A 379 14.71 21.03 16.02
CA GLU A 379 14.06 22.25 16.48
C GLU A 379 15.03 23.08 17.32
N GLY A 380 15.25 24.33 16.91
CA GLY A 380 16.08 25.28 17.67
C GLY A 380 15.38 25.81 18.92
N GLN A 381 16.15 26.25 19.91
CA GLN A 381 15.60 26.83 21.16
C GLN A 381 15.09 28.27 20.99
N GLU A 382 15.52 28.99 19.95
CA GLU A 382 15.26 30.42 19.76
C GLU A 382 14.52 30.70 18.45
N SER A 383 13.22 30.97 18.54
CA SER A 383 12.74 32.29 18.14
C SER A 383 11.31 32.50 18.64
N ALA A 384 11.11 33.64 19.31
CA ALA A 384 9.80 34.17 19.70
C ALA A 384 8.96 34.65 18.49
N TRP A 385 9.49 34.50 17.27
CA TRP A 385 8.93 34.94 15.99
C TRP A 385 9.33 33.93 14.89
N GLU A 386 8.80 32.70 15.02
CA GLU A 386 8.78 31.61 14.03
C GLU A 386 10.08 31.30 13.25
N PRO A 387 11.07 30.60 13.83
CA PRO A 387 12.01 29.86 13.00
C PRO A 387 11.28 28.62 12.47
N ALA A 388 11.26 28.43 11.15
CA ALA A 388 10.74 27.19 10.57
C ALA A 388 11.61 26.01 11.07
N PRO A 389 11.02 24.87 11.44
CA PRO A 389 11.80 23.68 11.80
C PRO A 389 12.74 23.35 10.64
N THR A 390 14.02 23.10 10.95
CA THR A 390 14.96 22.62 9.92
C THR A 390 14.80 21.11 9.83
N TYR A 391 14.38 20.62 8.68
CA TYR A 391 14.20 19.19 8.44
C TYR A 391 15.04 18.72 7.26
N TRP A 392 15.42 17.45 7.30
CA TRP A 392 16.13 16.81 6.23
C TRP A 392 15.52 15.43 5.93
N ASN A 393 15.07 15.27 4.69
CA ASN A 393 14.65 13.99 4.15
C ASN A 393 15.87 13.09 4.01
N THR A 394 15.85 11.98 4.72
CA THR A 394 16.88 10.96 4.58
C THR A 394 16.57 10.01 3.42
N HIS A 395 17.48 9.06 3.25
CA HIS A 395 17.46 7.99 2.28
C HIS A 395 16.11 7.25 2.25
N GLU A 396 15.74 6.76 1.06
CA GLU A 396 14.64 5.82 0.92
C GLU A 396 14.95 4.55 1.73
N ILE A 397 13.94 4.03 2.42
CA ILE A 397 13.99 2.71 3.05
C ILE A 397 13.04 1.76 2.34
N PHE A 398 13.44 0.49 2.30
CA PHE A 398 12.71 -0.60 1.70
C PHE A 398 12.10 -1.47 2.79
N LEU A 399 10.77 -1.47 2.88
CA LEU A 399 10.06 -2.29 3.85
C LEU A 399 9.64 -3.62 3.21
N TYR A 400 9.81 -4.72 3.93
CA TYR A 400 9.38 -6.06 3.50
C TYR A 400 8.75 -6.86 4.63
N ARG A 401 7.86 -7.80 4.29
CA ARG A 401 7.21 -8.69 5.26
C ARG A 401 8.07 -9.94 5.49
N SER A 402 8.62 -10.08 6.70
CA SER A 402 9.36 -11.27 7.13
C SER A 402 8.40 -12.40 7.56
N ARG A 403 8.91 -13.64 7.68
CA ARG A 403 8.13 -14.86 7.96
C ARG A 403 7.73 -15.01 9.42
#